data_AF-A0A561UVI0-F1
#
_entry.id   AF-A0A561UVI0-F1
#
_cell.length_a   1.000
_cell.length_b   1.000
_cell.length_c   1.000
_cell.angle_alpha   90.00
_cell.angle_beta   90.00
_cell.angle_gamma   90.00
#
_symmetry.space_group_name_H-M   'P 1'
#
loop_
_entity.id
_entity.type
_entity.pdbx_description
1 polymer ?
#
loop_
_entity_poly.entity_id
_entity_poly.type
_entity_poly.pdbx_seq_one_letter_code
_entity_poly.pdbx_strand_id
1 'polypeptide(L)'
;MNPAHRLWCLALLCVVLGAATVSSCTEWAPVRDERQTARDAYADGYEKGRAVRKSVGKGASIAEVVWGGCTRRALDAGRVAETDRGAWVVGCLDGVSERPRHPPAGRVTVRTKEKGLLPEFREWLGVDNPALVRHVSAITVVELGTSDSDFDVELTTDYRPSAADRFDAEEMSAEFVEWWDGDDGDGKAQNLVVRGSHGEKIAARRL
;
A
#
# COMPACT_ATOMS: atom_id res chain seq x y z
N MET A 1 -9.99 -73.66 -9.11
CA MET A 1 -10.56 -72.97 -10.28
C MET A 1 -10.03 -71.53 -10.28
N ASN A 2 -9.18 -71.00 -11.15
CA ASN A 2 -8.20 -71.39 -12.18
C ASN A 2 -7.59 -70.03 -12.65
N PRO A 3 -6.39 -69.90 -13.25
CA PRO A 3 -5.06 -70.52 -13.07
C PRO A 3 -4.02 -69.46 -12.57
N ALA A 4 -2.90 -69.74 -11.90
CA ALA A 4 -1.71 -70.54 -12.23
C ALA A 4 -0.55 -69.75 -12.89
N HIS A 5 0.64 -69.97 -12.32
CA HIS A 5 2.00 -69.93 -12.89
C HIS A 5 2.67 -68.56 -13.14
N ARG A 6 3.70 -68.19 -12.35
CA ARG A 6 5.12 -68.64 -12.35
C ARG A 6 5.96 -67.99 -13.46
N LEU A 7 7.11 -67.46 -13.03
CA LEU A 7 8.46 -67.52 -13.63
C LEU A 7 9.15 -66.17 -13.93
N TRP A 8 10.07 -65.86 -13.01
CA TRP A 8 11.51 -65.64 -13.22
C TRP A 8 12.02 -64.41 -13.99
N CYS A 9 12.99 -63.79 -13.33
CA CYS A 9 13.90 -62.74 -13.76
C CYS A 9 14.54 -63.01 -15.13
N LEU A 10 14.64 -61.95 -15.93
CA LEU A 10 15.80 -61.72 -16.79
C LEU A 10 16.18 -60.25 -16.65
N ALA A 11 17.35 -60.03 -16.08
CA ALA A 11 18.04 -58.76 -16.09
C ALA A 11 18.51 -58.48 -17.53
N LEU A 12 18.25 -57.27 -18.02
CA LEU A 12 19.07 -56.68 -19.07
C LEU A 12 19.38 -55.25 -18.69
N LEU A 13 20.67 -55.01 -18.46
CA LEU A 13 21.29 -53.71 -18.39
C LEU A 13 20.97 -52.93 -19.68
N CYS A 14 20.34 -51.77 -19.53
CA CYS A 14 20.52 -50.65 -20.46
C CYS A 14 20.94 -49.44 -19.63
N VAL A 15 22.24 -49.16 -19.64
CA VAL A 15 22.80 -47.88 -19.24
C VAL A 15 22.29 -46.85 -20.25
N VAL A 16 21.30 -46.06 -19.86
CA VAL A 16 20.93 -44.84 -20.57
C VAL A 16 21.22 -43.69 -19.62
N LEU A 17 22.25 -42.92 -19.96
CA LEU A 17 22.48 -41.58 -19.42
C LEU A 17 21.27 -40.71 -19.80
N GLY A 18 20.23 -40.73 -18.96
CA GLY A 18 19.18 -39.74 -18.98
C GLY A 18 19.64 -38.57 -18.12
N ALA A 19 20.06 -37.48 -18.76
CA ALA A 19 20.28 -36.21 -18.08
C ALA A 19 19.01 -35.85 -17.30
N ALA A 20 19.08 -35.92 -15.97
CA ALA A 20 18.06 -35.37 -15.10
C ALA A 20 18.14 -33.85 -15.22
N THR A 21 17.43 -33.30 -16.21
CA THR A 21 17.06 -31.89 -16.19
C THR A 21 16.08 -31.72 -15.04
N VAL A 22 16.62 -31.36 -13.88
CA VAL A 22 15.84 -30.78 -12.79
C VAL A 22 15.30 -29.46 -13.34
N SER A 23 14.15 -29.54 -14.02
CA SER A 23 13.37 -28.37 -14.39
C SER A 23 12.77 -27.84 -13.09
N SER A 24 13.59 -27.09 -12.35
CA SER A 24 13.10 -26.16 -11.33
C SER A 24 12.25 -25.11 -12.06
N CYS A 25 11.00 -25.47 -12.33
CA CYS A 25 9.95 -24.49 -12.56
C CYS A 25 9.72 -23.83 -11.20
N THR A 26 10.57 -22.86 -10.88
CA THR A 26 10.19 -21.79 -9.99
C THR A 26 8.98 -21.16 -10.66
N GLU A 27 7.78 -21.51 -10.20
CA GLU A 27 6.55 -20.86 -10.65
C GLU A 27 6.63 -19.44 -10.11
N TRP A 28 7.08 -18.51 -10.94
CA TRP A 28 7.01 -17.09 -10.64
C TRP A 28 5.52 -16.78 -10.50
N ALA A 29 5.06 -16.52 -9.27
CA ALA A 29 3.72 -16.05 -9.04
C ALA A 29 3.46 -14.88 -10.03
N PRO A 30 2.38 -14.92 -10.82
CA PRO A 30 2.14 -13.89 -11.81
C PRO A 30 2.11 -12.54 -11.09
N VAL A 31 2.93 -11.59 -11.56
CA VAL A 31 2.81 -10.19 -11.18
C VAL A 31 1.34 -9.86 -11.35
N ARG A 32 0.64 -9.54 -10.25
CA ARG A 32 -0.78 -9.21 -10.32
C ARG A 32 -0.94 -8.12 -11.37
N ASP A 33 -1.86 -8.33 -12.30
CA ASP A 33 -2.23 -7.32 -13.29
C ASP A 33 -2.58 -6.02 -12.55
N GLU A 34 -1.81 -4.96 -12.78
CA GLU A 34 -1.98 -3.67 -12.12
C GLU A 34 -3.38 -3.12 -12.37
N ARG A 35 -3.96 -3.43 -13.54
CA ARG A 35 -5.33 -3.09 -13.88
C ARG A 35 -6.35 -3.80 -12.99
N GLN A 36 -6.17 -5.10 -12.75
CA GLN A 36 -7.08 -5.84 -11.87
C GLN A 36 -6.96 -5.34 -10.43
N THR A 37 -5.74 -5.08 -9.98
CA THR A 37 -5.46 -4.53 -8.65
C THR A 37 -6.17 -3.20 -8.42
N ALA A 38 -6.06 -2.27 -9.37
CA ALA A 38 -6.75 -0.98 -9.30
C ALA A 38 -8.28 -1.13 -9.34
N ARG A 39 -8.81 -2.09 -10.11
CA ARG A 39 -10.25 -2.38 -10.17
C ARG A 39 -10.79 -2.95 -8.87
N ASP A 40 -10.05 -3.83 -8.22
CA ASP A 40 -10.42 -4.41 -6.93
C ASP A 40 -10.44 -3.32 -5.85
N ALA A 41 -9.41 -2.46 -5.82
CA ALA A 41 -9.35 -1.31 -4.92
C ALA A 41 -10.52 -0.34 -5.15
N TYR A 42 -10.80 0.01 -6.40
CA TYR A 42 -11.94 0.85 -6.77
C TYR A 42 -13.27 0.24 -6.32
N ALA A 43 -13.49 -1.05 -6.58
CA ALA A 43 -14.75 -1.71 -6.24
C ALA A 43 -14.99 -1.75 -4.73
N ASP A 44 -13.94 -2.02 -3.94
CA ASP A 44 -14.00 -1.98 -2.48
C ASP A 44 -14.33 -0.58 -1.97
N GLY A 45 -13.63 0.44 -2.47
CA GLY A 45 -13.90 1.84 -2.17
C GLY A 45 -15.33 2.26 -2.50
N TYR A 46 -15.83 1.88 -3.68
CA TYR A 46 -17.19 2.19 -4.13
C TYR A 46 -18.27 1.64 -3.19
N GLU A 47 -18.12 0.39 -2.76
CA GLU A 47 -19.06 -0.18 -1.80
C GLU A 47 -19.00 0.51 -0.43
N LYS A 48 -17.79 0.88 0.01
CA LYS A 48 -17.63 1.67 1.25
C LYS A 48 -18.33 3.03 1.13
N GLY A 49 -18.13 3.74 0.03
CA GLY A 49 -18.74 5.04 -0.21
C GLY A 49 -20.27 4.98 -0.21
N ARG A 50 -20.85 3.98 -0.89
CA ARG A 50 -22.30 3.76 -0.84
C ARG A 50 -22.79 3.46 0.57
N ALA A 51 -22.04 2.69 1.36
CA ALA A 51 -22.42 2.37 2.74
C ALA A 51 -22.46 3.63 3.62
N VAL A 52 -21.51 4.56 3.45
CA VAL A 52 -21.52 5.86 4.15
C VAL A 52 -22.76 6.66 3.76
N ARG A 53 -23.04 6.79 2.46
CA ARG A 53 -24.21 7.50 1.93
C ARG A 53 -25.53 6.95 2.49
N LYS A 54 -25.66 5.63 2.57
CA LYS A 54 -26.86 4.93 3.08
C LYS A 54 -27.05 5.10 4.59
N SER A 55 -25.97 5.11 5.36
CA SER A 55 -26.04 5.11 6.82
C SER A 55 -26.25 6.49 7.44
N VAL A 56 -25.76 7.56 6.80
CA VAL A 56 -25.72 8.91 7.42
C VAL A 56 -26.40 9.99 6.55
N GLY A 57 -27.04 9.60 5.45
CA GLY A 57 -27.81 10.51 4.60
C GLY A 57 -26.97 11.46 3.75
N LYS A 58 -27.59 12.50 3.18
CA LYS A 58 -26.92 13.42 2.24
C LYS A 58 -25.86 14.31 2.89
N GLY A 59 -26.01 14.62 4.19
CA GLY A 59 -25.10 15.51 4.93
C GLY A 59 -23.70 14.92 5.15
N ALA A 60 -23.60 13.61 5.35
CA ALA A 60 -22.29 12.96 5.55
C ALA A 60 -21.45 12.89 4.27
N SER A 61 -22.09 12.88 3.11
CA SER A 61 -21.39 12.90 1.82
C SER A 61 -20.50 14.12 1.65
N ILE A 62 -20.85 15.25 2.29
CA ILE A 62 -20.04 16.47 2.25
C ILE A 62 -18.72 16.26 2.97
N ALA A 63 -18.71 15.62 4.15
CA ALA A 63 -17.47 15.34 4.87
C ALA A 63 -16.54 14.39 4.10
N GLU A 64 -17.12 13.44 3.35
CA GLU A 64 -16.34 12.50 2.54
C GLU A 64 -15.72 13.14 1.30
N VAL A 65 -16.48 14.01 0.62
CA VAL A 65 -16.11 14.58 -0.68
C VAL A 65 -15.36 15.90 -0.54
N VAL A 66 -15.78 16.77 0.38
CA VAL A 66 -15.24 18.14 0.50
C VAL A 66 -14.13 18.20 1.55
N TRP A 67 -14.16 17.35 2.59
CA TRP A 67 -13.23 17.43 3.73
C TRP A 67 -12.29 16.22 3.79
N GLY A 68 -11.94 15.64 2.63
CA GLY A 68 -10.96 14.54 2.54
C GLY A 68 -11.36 13.25 3.28
N GLY A 69 -12.65 13.02 3.58
CA GLY A 69 -13.07 11.86 4.37
C GLY A 69 -12.75 10.51 3.69
N CYS A 70 -12.96 10.38 2.38
CA CYS A 70 -12.58 9.18 1.65
C CYS A 70 -11.06 8.94 1.70
N THR A 71 -10.25 10.00 1.57
CA THR A 71 -8.79 9.92 1.70
C THR A 71 -8.37 9.43 3.08
N ARG A 72 -8.90 10.02 4.16
CA ARG A 72 -8.60 9.59 5.53
C ARG A 72 -9.06 8.17 5.85
N ARG A 73 -10.14 7.69 5.23
CA ARG A 73 -10.63 6.31 5.38
C ARG A 73 -9.77 5.29 4.64
N ALA A 74 -9.15 5.67 3.53
CA ALA A 74 -8.31 4.76 2.74
C ALA A 74 -7.16 4.20 3.59
N LEU A 75 -6.66 4.97 4.55
CA LEU A 75 -5.60 4.56 5.47
C LEU A 75 -5.95 3.32 6.31
N ASP A 76 -7.23 3.19 6.69
CA ASP A 76 -7.74 2.11 7.54
C ASP A 76 -8.52 1.04 6.76
N ALA A 77 -8.67 1.19 5.45
CA ALA A 77 -9.45 0.30 4.60
C ALA A 77 -8.75 -1.06 4.32
N GLY A 78 -7.52 -1.23 4.81
CA GLY A 78 -6.82 -2.49 4.80
C GLY A 78 -6.11 -2.80 3.48
N ARG A 79 -5.77 -4.07 3.28
CA ARG A 79 -4.81 -4.49 2.23
C ARG A 79 -5.27 -4.18 0.81
N VAL A 80 -6.58 -4.21 0.53
CA VAL A 80 -7.10 -3.92 -0.81
C VAL A 80 -6.86 -2.45 -1.16
N ALA A 81 -7.14 -1.52 -0.24
CA ALA A 81 -6.83 -0.11 -0.42
C ALA A 81 -5.32 0.15 -0.56
N GLU A 82 -4.47 -0.51 0.24
CA GLU A 82 -3.01 -0.31 0.18
C GLU A 82 -2.40 -0.66 -1.19
N THR A 83 -3.01 -1.58 -1.95
CA THR A 83 -2.51 -1.95 -3.28
C THR A 83 -2.68 -0.85 -4.33
N ASP A 84 -3.69 0.01 -4.18
CA ASP A 84 -3.89 1.23 -4.96
C ASP A 84 -4.84 2.19 -4.21
N ARG A 85 -4.28 3.01 -3.31
CA ARG A 85 -5.07 3.90 -2.44
C ARG A 85 -5.86 4.93 -3.26
N GLY A 86 -5.26 5.46 -4.32
CA GLY A 86 -5.93 6.38 -5.23
C GLY A 86 -7.17 5.76 -5.87
N ALA A 87 -7.07 4.52 -6.38
CA ALA A 87 -8.22 3.84 -6.96
C ALA A 87 -9.33 3.60 -5.93
N TRP A 88 -8.95 3.26 -4.68
CA TRP A 88 -9.89 3.12 -3.57
C TRP A 88 -10.60 4.43 -3.24
N VAL A 89 -9.86 5.55 -3.16
CA VAL A 89 -10.42 6.88 -2.89
C VAL A 89 -11.38 7.30 -4.00
N VAL A 90 -10.99 7.15 -5.27
CA VAL A 90 -11.87 7.45 -6.42
C VAL A 90 -13.15 6.62 -6.36
N GLY A 91 -13.05 5.31 -6.06
CA GLY A 91 -14.21 4.45 -5.84
C GLY A 91 -15.11 4.97 -4.72
N CYS A 92 -14.53 5.29 -3.56
CA CYS A 92 -15.26 5.85 -2.42
C CYS A 92 -16.02 7.13 -2.78
N LEU A 93 -15.38 8.08 -3.47
CA LEU A 93 -16.00 9.33 -3.90
C LEU A 93 -17.17 9.10 -4.87
N ASP A 94 -17.01 8.19 -5.84
CA ASP A 94 -18.08 7.80 -6.75
C ASP A 94 -19.25 7.15 -6.01
N GLY A 95 -18.96 6.26 -5.07
CA GLY A 95 -19.96 5.56 -4.26
C GLY A 95 -20.74 6.48 -3.34
N VAL A 96 -20.06 7.42 -2.68
CA VAL A 96 -20.69 8.46 -1.85
C VAL A 96 -21.57 9.38 -2.70
N SER A 97 -21.12 9.71 -3.91
CA SER A 97 -21.81 10.63 -4.83
C SER A 97 -22.91 9.95 -5.65
N GLU A 98 -23.15 8.65 -5.46
CA GLU A 98 -24.09 7.84 -6.25
C GLU A 98 -23.82 7.92 -7.76
N ARG A 99 -22.55 8.09 -8.15
CA ARG A 99 -22.13 8.12 -9.56
C ARG A 99 -22.16 6.72 -10.16
N PRO A 100 -22.36 6.60 -11.49
CA PRO A 100 -22.14 5.34 -12.19
C PRO A 100 -20.70 4.86 -11.96
N ARG A 101 -20.52 3.54 -11.94
CA ARG A 101 -19.19 2.95 -11.75
C ARG A 101 -18.31 3.22 -12.97
N HIS A 102 -17.13 3.79 -12.74
CA HIS A 102 -16.09 4.01 -13.73
C HIS A 102 -14.75 3.43 -13.22
N PRO A 103 -14.58 2.10 -13.22
CA PRO A 103 -13.35 1.49 -12.73
C PRO A 103 -12.14 1.94 -13.55
N PRO A 104 -10.99 2.22 -12.93
CA PRO A 104 -9.81 2.71 -13.63
C PRO A 104 -9.25 1.67 -14.63
N ALA A 105 -8.52 2.16 -15.62
CA ALA A 105 -7.86 1.36 -16.64
C ALA A 105 -6.48 0.84 -16.21
N GLY A 106 -5.92 1.37 -15.13
CA GLY A 106 -4.62 1.03 -14.58
C GLY A 106 -4.45 1.64 -13.19
N ARG A 107 -3.22 1.63 -12.68
CA ARG A 107 -2.90 2.21 -11.37
C ARG A 107 -3.27 3.70 -11.33
N VAL A 108 -3.90 4.12 -10.24
CA VAL A 108 -4.26 5.52 -9.99
C VAL A 108 -3.24 6.21 -9.09
N THR A 109 -2.77 5.51 -8.05
CA THR A 109 -1.79 6.06 -7.11
C THR A 109 -0.46 6.36 -7.79
N VAL A 110 -0.01 7.61 -7.71
CA VAL A 110 1.33 8.04 -8.15
C VAL A 110 2.18 8.31 -6.91
N ARG A 111 3.44 7.84 -6.93
CA ARG A 111 4.38 8.02 -5.82
C ARG A 111 5.62 8.75 -6.32
N THR A 112 5.88 9.91 -5.73
CA THR A 112 7.00 10.78 -6.11
C THR A 112 7.93 10.94 -4.90
N LYS A 113 9.20 10.57 -5.07
CA LYS A 113 10.20 10.78 -4.01
C LYS A 113 10.63 12.24 -3.99
N GLU A 114 10.42 12.89 -2.86
CA GLU A 114 10.76 14.30 -2.67
C GLU A 114 12.18 14.44 -2.14
N LYS A 115 13.09 14.86 -3.02
CA LYS A 115 14.52 14.94 -2.71
C LYS A 115 14.89 16.14 -1.85
N GLY A 116 14.10 17.22 -1.91
CA GLY A 116 14.33 18.45 -1.11
C GLY A 116 13.94 18.28 0.36
N LEU A 117 12.81 17.61 0.61
CA LEU A 117 12.25 17.45 1.95
C LEU A 117 13.12 16.59 2.88
N LEU A 118 13.80 15.56 2.35
CA LEU A 118 14.55 14.63 3.20
C LEU A 118 15.75 15.29 3.91
N PRO A 119 16.62 16.05 3.22
CA PRO A 119 17.66 16.85 3.88
C PRO A 119 17.11 17.81 4.94
N GLU A 120 16.05 18.56 4.61
CA GLU A 120 15.43 19.55 5.51
C GLU A 120 14.88 18.90 6.79
N PHE A 121 14.11 17.81 6.63
CA PHE A 121 13.59 17.06 7.77
C PHE A 121 14.71 16.46 8.63
N ARG A 122 15.77 15.90 8.01
CA ARG A 122 16.90 15.32 8.75
C ARG A 122 17.71 16.37 9.50
N GLU A 123 17.84 17.58 8.93
CA GLU A 123 18.49 18.70 9.59
C GLU A 123 17.71 19.15 10.83
N TRP A 124 16.39 19.30 10.69
CA TRP A 124 15.49 19.61 11.81
C TRP A 124 15.54 18.53 12.89
N LEU A 125 15.33 17.26 12.50
CA LEU A 125 15.30 16.12 13.40
C LEU A 125 16.64 15.87 14.11
N GLY A 126 17.75 16.25 13.48
CA GLY A 126 19.10 16.05 14.02
C GLY A 126 19.45 16.92 15.22
N VAL A 127 18.68 17.99 15.48
CA VAL A 127 18.87 18.87 16.63
C VAL A 127 18.52 18.14 17.93
N ASP A 128 17.37 17.47 17.96
CA ASP A 128 16.82 16.86 19.17
C ASP A 128 16.88 15.32 19.15
N ASN A 129 16.78 14.71 17.97
CA ASN A 129 16.59 13.26 17.80
C ASN A 129 17.56 12.62 16.79
N PRO A 130 18.89 12.70 17.01
CA PRO A 130 19.91 12.19 16.07
C PRO A 130 19.87 10.66 15.89
N ALA A 131 19.19 9.93 16.77
CA ALA A 131 18.96 8.50 16.60
C ALA A 131 18.01 8.22 15.43
N LEU A 132 16.86 8.92 15.38
CA LEU A 132 15.82 8.74 14.37
C LEU A 132 16.29 9.14 12.96
N VAL A 133 17.16 10.16 12.86
CA VAL A 133 17.74 10.64 11.59
C VAL A 133 18.35 9.52 10.74
N ARG A 134 19.00 8.54 11.38
CA ARG A 134 19.67 7.44 10.67
C ARG A 134 18.69 6.47 10.03
N HIS A 135 17.46 6.42 10.52
CA HIS A 135 16.46 5.43 10.15
C HIS A 135 15.56 5.92 9.00
N VAL A 136 15.31 7.23 8.87
CA VAL A 136 14.54 7.76 7.72
C VAL A 136 15.43 7.84 6.48
N SER A 137 14.98 7.28 5.35
CA SER A 137 15.76 7.14 4.11
C SER A 137 15.11 7.80 2.88
N ALA A 138 13.80 8.07 2.91
CA ALA A 138 13.09 8.80 1.87
C ALA A 138 11.80 9.41 2.41
N ILE A 139 11.41 10.55 1.82
CA ILE A 139 10.08 11.12 1.92
C ILE A 139 9.44 10.98 0.53
N THR A 140 8.21 10.48 0.48
CA THR A 140 7.47 10.26 -0.77
C THR A 140 6.11 10.92 -0.67
N VAL A 141 5.78 11.77 -1.63
CA VAL A 141 4.42 12.29 -1.82
C VAL A 141 3.61 11.27 -2.62
N VAL A 142 2.40 11.00 -2.16
CA VAL A 142 1.50 9.99 -2.73
C VAL A 142 0.23 10.68 -3.20
N GLU A 143 0.15 10.88 -4.51
CA GLU A 143 -1.01 11.46 -5.16
C GLU A 143 -2.08 10.38 -5.38
N LEU A 144 -3.32 10.72 -5.05
CA LEU A 144 -4.45 9.79 -5.03
C LEU A 144 -5.40 9.95 -6.23
N GLY A 145 -5.00 10.74 -7.24
CA GLY A 145 -5.73 10.89 -8.50
C GLY A 145 -7.02 11.70 -8.43
N THR A 146 -7.24 12.44 -7.34
CA THR A 146 -8.32 13.43 -7.21
C THR A 146 -7.90 14.78 -7.78
N SER A 147 -8.84 15.53 -8.35
CA SER A 147 -8.59 16.85 -8.98
C SER A 147 -8.16 17.93 -7.97
N ASP A 148 -8.35 17.66 -6.69
CA ASP A 148 -7.92 18.51 -5.59
C ASP A 148 -6.60 17.97 -5.03
N SER A 149 -5.72 18.89 -4.69
CA SER A 149 -4.31 18.77 -4.27
C SER A 149 -4.05 17.94 -3.00
N ASP A 150 -4.95 17.03 -2.64
CA ASP A 150 -4.81 16.14 -1.51
C ASP A 150 -3.82 15.01 -1.83
N PHE A 151 -2.83 14.86 -0.96
CA PHE A 151 -1.86 13.77 -1.04
C PHE A 151 -1.64 13.14 0.33
N ASP A 152 -1.06 11.94 0.33
CA ASP A 152 -0.49 11.36 1.54
C ASP A 152 1.03 11.51 1.50
N VAL A 153 1.67 11.48 2.66
CA VAL A 153 3.13 11.41 2.78
C VAL A 153 3.52 10.01 3.26
N GLU A 154 4.57 9.45 2.66
CA GLU A 154 5.19 8.20 3.08
C GLU A 154 6.64 8.45 3.52
N LEU A 155 6.97 8.07 4.76
CA LEU A 155 8.36 7.99 5.25
C LEU A 155 8.86 6.57 5.04
N THR A 156 9.99 6.41 4.34
CA THR A 156 10.65 5.10 4.22
C THR A 156 11.74 4.97 5.28
N THR A 157 11.72 3.87 6.01
CA THR A 157 12.64 3.57 7.11
C THR A 157 13.27 2.18 6.98
N ASP A 158 14.34 1.92 7.72
CA ASP A 158 14.92 0.57 7.87
C ASP A 158 14.29 -0.24 9.01
N TYR A 159 13.33 0.34 9.73
CA TYR A 159 12.49 -0.34 10.72
C TYR A 159 11.69 -1.49 10.11
N ARG A 160 11.27 -2.42 10.98
CA ARG A 160 10.46 -3.59 10.64
C ARG A 160 9.10 -3.50 11.34
N PRO A 161 8.09 -4.31 10.92
CA PRO A 161 6.78 -4.32 11.56
C PRO A 161 6.82 -5.14 12.87
N SER A 162 7.69 -4.76 13.81
CA SER A 162 7.82 -5.35 15.15
C SER A 162 7.28 -4.39 16.21
N ALA A 163 6.99 -4.89 17.42
CA ALA A 163 6.47 -4.03 18.49
C ALA A 163 7.45 -2.94 18.93
N ALA A 164 8.75 -3.22 18.93
CA ALA A 164 9.79 -2.26 19.29
C ALA A 164 9.91 -1.17 18.22
N ASP A 165 10.18 -1.57 16.99
CA ASP A 165 10.33 -0.67 15.84
C ASP A 165 9.06 0.15 15.55
N ARG A 166 7.88 -0.37 15.90
CA ARG A 166 6.62 0.36 15.77
C ARG A 166 6.56 1.57 16.71
N PHE A 167 7.08 1.47 17.93
CA PHE A 167 7.15 2.60 18.86
C PHE A 167 8.02 3.71 18.26
N ASP A 168 9.21 3.37 17.77
CA ASP A 168 10.13 4.34 17.16
C ASP A 168 9.57 4.93 15.85
N ALA A 169 8.82 4.14 15.07
CA ALA A 169 8.11 4.61 13.89
C ALA A 169 6.97 5.58 14.25
N GLU A 170 6.26 5.34 15.35
CA GLU A 170 5.21 6.24 15.86
C GLU A 170 5.83 7.55 16.37
N GLU A 171 6.98 7.50 17.06
CA GLU A 171 7.75 8.69 17.46
C GLU A 171 8.25 9.48 16.25
N MET A 172 8.91 8.84 15.28
CA MET A 172 9.32 9.48 14.03
C MET A 172 8.15 10.13 13.28
N SER A 173 6.97 9.50 13.31
CA SER A 173 5.79 10.08 12.70
C SER A 173 5.35 11.36 13.42
N ALA A 174 5.53 11.46 14.74
CA ALA A 174 5.19 12.64 15.50
C ALA A 174 6.13 13.81 15.21
N GLU A 175 7.43 13.54 15.19
CA GLU A 175 8.47 14.49 14.81
C GLU A 175 8.24 15.06 13.41
N PHE A 176 7.84 14.20 12.45
CA PHE A 176 7.52 14.65 11.10
C PHE A 176 6.34 15.61 11.07
N VAL A 177 5.26 15.33 11.82
CA VAL A 177 4.10 16.22 11.88
C VAL A 177 4.48 17.58 12.45
N GLU A 178 5.27 17.61 13.52
CA GLU A 178 5.71 18.86 14.13
C GLU A 178 6.54 19.71 13.16
N TRP A 179 7.46 19.07 12.43
CA TRP A 179 8.22 19.73 11.37
C TRP A 179 7.33 20.23 10.23
N TRP A 180 6.41 19.38 9.76
CA TRP A 180 5.55 19.65 8.61
C TRP A 180 4.55 20.79 8.85
N ASP A 181 3.93 20.83 10.03
CA ASP A 181 2.94 21.86 10.40
C ASP A 181 3.62 23.21 10.72
N GLY A 182 4.91 23.19 11.08
CA GLY A 182 5.69 24.39 11.37
C GLY A 182 6.23 25.14 10.15
N ASP A 183 6.29 24.49 8.97
CA ASP A 183 6.98 24.99 7.76
C ASP A 183 6.03 25.40 6.62
N ASP A 184 4.90 26.07 6.92
CA ASP A 184 3.87 26.42 5.93
C ASP A 184 3.43 25.21 5.08
N GLY A 185 3.40 24.01 5.67
CA GLY A 185 2.87 22.81 5.03
C GLY A 185 1.42 23.04 4.65
N ASP A 186 1.19 23.59 3.46
CA ASP A 186 -0.12 23.87 2.90
C ASP A 186 -0.99 22.66 3.20
N GLY A 187 -2.03 22.80 4.05
CA GLY A 187 -2.85 21.72 4.64
C GLY A 187 -3.54 20.78 3.64
N LYS A 188 -2.72 20.09 2.85
CA LYS A 188 -3.00 19.31 1.65
C LYS A 188 -2.59 17.86 1.88
N ALA A 189 -1.60 17.62 2.76
CA ALA A 189 -1.28 16.28 3.22
C ALA A 189 -2.39 15.78 4.16
N GLN A 190 -3.06 14.68 3.82
CA GLN A 190 -4.18 14.14 4.59
C GLN A 190 -3.75 13.03 5.56
N ASN A 191 -2.75 12.24 5.17
CA ASN A 191 -2.23 11.16 6.00
C ASN A 191 -0.71 11.05 5.88
N LEU A 192 -0.10 10.54 6.95
CA LEU A 192 1.30 10.13 7.04
C LEU A 192 1.37 8.61 7.23
N VAL A 193 2.23 7.95 6.46
CA VAL A 193 2.50 6.50 6.59
C VAL A 193 3.99 6.28 6.75
N VAL A 194 4.38 5.59 7.83
CA VAL A 194 5.76 5.12 8.00
C VAL A 194 5.84 3.70 7.44
N ARG A 195 6.69 3.54 6.42
CA ARG A 195 6.95 2.28 5.74
C ARG A 195 8.35 1.76 6.08
N GLY A 196 8.46 0.44 6.17
CA GLY A 196 9.75 -0.22 6.22
C GLY A 196 10.41 -0.30 4.83
N SER A 197 11.60 -0.90 4.81
CA SER A 197 12.45 -0.96 3.62
C SER A 197 11.86 -1.77 2.45
N HIS A 198 10.86 -2.62 2.72
CA HIS A 198 10.17 -3.43 1.70
C HIS A 198 8.75 -2.90 1.40
N GLY A 199 8.42 -1.70 1.88
CA GLY A 199 7.12 -1.05 1.63
C GLY A 199 6.00 -1.46 2.60
N GLU A 200 6.30 -2.31 3.58
CA GLU A 200 5.38 -2.67 4.64
C GLU A 200 4.97 -1.46 5.47
N LYS A 201 3.68 -1.34 5.80
CA LYS A 201 3.17 -0.31 6.70
C LYS A 201 3.52 -0.67 8.14
N ILE A 202 4.28 0.19 8.82
CA ILE A 202 4.70 0.00 10.22
C ILE A 202 3.81 0.84 11.13
N ALA A 203 3.68 2.13 10.82
CA ALA A 203 2.84 3.08 11.52
C ALA A 203 2.10 3.99 10.53
N ALA A 204 1.02 4.60 10.96
CA ALA A 204 0.34 5.62 10.18
C ALA A 204 -0.43 6.57 11.08
N ARG A 205 -0.59 7.80 10.61
CA ARG A 205 -1.26 8.89 11.30
C ARG A 205 -2.08 9.71 10.30
N ARG A 206 -3.20 10.25 10.77
CA ARG A 206 -3.95 11.28 10.03
C ARG A 206 -3.40 12.64 10.43
N LEU A 207 -3.23 13.51 9.44
CA LEU A 207 -2.78 14.90 9.62
C LEU A 207 -4.00 15.80 9.85
#